data_AF-A0A565BGN2-F1
#
_entry.id   AF-A0A565BGN2-F1
#
_cell.length_a   1.000
_cell.length_b   1.000
_cell.length_c   1.000
_cell.angle_alpha   90.00
_cell.angle_beta   90.00
_cell.angle_gamma   90.00
#
_symmetry.space_group_name_H-M   'P 1'
#
loop_
_entity.id
_entity.type
_entity.pdbx_description
1 polymer ?
#
loop_
_entity_poly.entity_id
_entity_poly.type
_entity_poly.pdbx_seq_one_letter_code
_entity_poly.pdbx_strand_id
1 'polypeptide(L)'
;MGISGTEVAKEASDMVLADDNFSTIVAAVGEGRSIYNKMKAFISNGGSIHHMVHTQQLHGHILEPRRSQPGELLTAGSLGPMLFMGRLQSLLSQQQGKIKASTLSLSVLVAIEMFNSLNVLSEDGSLVTMPPWVNPWLLLAMAVSFGLHFVILYVPFLAQVFGIVPLSLNEWLLVLAVSLPVILIDEVLKFEGRFTSGYRYSPRIPSAKQKAE
;
A
#
# COMPACT_ATOMS: atom_id res chain seq x y z
N MET A 1 -8.58 -12.85 34.23
CA MET A 1 -9.44 -11.84 34.87
C MET A 1 -8.55 -10.91 35.68
N GLY A 2 -8.61 -9.62 35.40
CA GLY A 2 -7.80 -8.57 36.00
C GLY A 2 -8.26 -8.19 37.39
N ILE A 3 -9.56 -8.32 37.69
CA ILE A 3 -10.13 -8.00 39.02
C ILE A 3 -10.23 -9.27 39.86
N SER A 4 -10.88 -10.31 39.33
CA SER A 4 -11.22 -11.53 40.07
C SER A 4 -10.14 -12.62 39.98
N GLY A 5 -9.15 -12.46 39.10
CA GLY A 5 -8.08 -13.44 38.92
C GLY A 5 -7.01 -13.36 40.00
N THR A 6 -6.39 -14.50 40.31
CA THR A 6 -5.21 -14.55 41.18
C THR A 6 -3.99 -13.99 40.45
N GLU A 7 -3.04 -13.40 41.19
CA GLU A 7 -1.82 -12.84 40.59
C GLU A 7 -1.02 -13.90 39.80
N VAL A 8 -0.96 -15.13 40.31
CA VAL A 8 -0.32 -16.26 39.60
C VAL A 8 -0.99 -16.53 38.25
N ALA A 9 -2.32 -16.45 38.18
CA ALA A 9 -3.05 -16.65 36.92
C ALA A 9 -2.89 -15.47 35.95
N LYS A 10 -2.74 -14.24 36.47
CA LYS A 10 -2.46 -13.05 35.63
C LYS A 10 -1.07 -13.13 35.02
N GLU A 11 -0.07 -13.48 35.82
CA GLU A 11 1.34 -13.58 35.40
C GLU A 11 1.58 -14.75 34.42
N ALA A 12 0.85 -15.86 34.59
CA ALA A 12 0.94 -17.00 33.67
C ALA A 12 0.17 -16.82 32.35
N SER A 13 -0.59 -15.74 32.16
CA SER A 13 -1.48 -15.56 31.01
C SER A 13 -0.93 -14.58 29.98
N ASP A 14 -1.06 -14.91 28.69
CA ASP A 14 -0.66 -14.02 27.58
C ASP A 14 -1.55 -12.77 27.44
N MET A 15 -2.77 -12.82 27.98
CA MET A 15 -3.74 -11.73 27.92
C MET A 15 -4.65 -11.76 29.14
N VAL A 16 -4.76 -10.62 29.82
CA VAL A 16 -5.63 -10.41 30.99
C VAL A 16 -6.73 -9.42 30.65
N LEU A 17 -7.99 -9.80 30.88
CA LEU A 17 -9.12 -8.87 30.80
C LEU A 17 -9.12 -7.93 32.01
N ALA A 18 -8.82 -6.65 31.81
CA ALA A 18 -8.73 -5.68 32.90
C ALA A 18 -10.08 -5.41 33.59
N ASP A 19 -11.19 -5.56 32.86
CA ASP A 19 -12.57 -5.28 33.28
C ASP A 19 -13.39 -6.53 33.63
N ASP A 20 -12.77 -7.71 33.59
CA ASP A 20 -13.40 -9.02 33.75
C ASP A 20 -14.60 -9.30 32.82
N ASN A 21 -14.74 -8.53 31.74
CA ASN A 21 -15.88 -8.63 30.84
C ASN A 21 -15.57 -9.56 29.66
N PHE A 22 -16.26 -10.70 29.57
CA PHE A 22 -16.07 -11.65 28.46
C PHE A 22 -16.41 -11.06 27.08
N SER A 23 -17.25 -10.02 26.99
CA SER A 23 -17.54 -9.36 25.71
C SER A 23 -16.31 -8.68 25.10
N THR A 24 -15.33 -8.28 25.93
CA THR A 24 -14.04 -7.73 25.51
C THR A 24 -13.24 -8.72 24.67
N ILE A 25 -13.38 -10.04 24.90
CA ILE A 25 -12.76 -11.07 24.06
C ILE A 25 -13.34 -11.03 22.65
N VAL A 26 -14.67 -10.92 22.51
CA VAL A 26 -15.33 -10.88 21.20
C VAL A 26 -14.91 -9.65 20.42
N ALA A 27 -14.82 -8.49 21.08
CA ALA A 27 -14.31 -7.25 20.50
C ALA A 27 -12.85 -7.40 20.06
N ALA A 28 -11.97 -7.91 20.94
CA ALA A 28 -10.55 -8.13 20.66
C ALA A 28 -10.32 -9.09 19.49
N VAL A 29 -11.11 -10.17 19.37
CA VAL A 29 -11.06 -11.09 18.23
C VAL A 29 -11.55 -10.40 16.94
N GLY A 30 -12.55 -9.53 17.03
CA GLY A 30 -13.00 -8.70 15.90
C GLY A 30 -11.90 -7.76 15.41
N GLU A 31 -11.27 -7.03 16.32
CA GLU A 31 -10.18 -6.09 16.03
C GLU A 31 -8.93 -6.82 15.51
N GLY A 32 -8.55 -7.94 16.13
CA GLY A 32 -7.44 -8.78 15.69
C GLY A 32 -7.60 -9.29 14.27
N ARG A 33 -8.82 -9.68 13.86
CA ARG A 33 -9.12 -10.03 12.46
C ARG A 33 -8.97 -8.85 11.50
N SER A 34 -9.38 -7.65 11.92
CA SER A 34 -9.18 -6.43 11.12
C SER A 34 -7.70 -6.13 10.92
N ILE A 35 -6.89 -6.20 11.99
CA ILE A 35 -5.44 -6.00 11.93
C ILE A 35 -4.78 -7.05 11.02
N TYR A 36 -5.14 -8.33 11.17
CA TYR A 36 -4.61 -9.40 10.34
C TYR A 36 -4.90 -9.19 8.85
N ASN A 37 -6.13 -8.82 8.49
CA ASN A 37 -6.51 -8.56 7.10
C ASN A 37 -5.72 -7.38 6.53
N LYS A 38 -5.60 -6.27 7.28
CA LYS A 38 -4.80 -5.09 6.88
C LYS A 38 -3.33 -5.45 6.70
N MET A 39 -2.76 -6.25 7.60
CA MET A 39 -1.37 -6.70 7.51
C MET A 39 -1.15 -7.62 6.29
N LYS A 40 -2.11 -8.51 6.01
CA LYS A 40 -2.07 -9.36 4.82
C LYS A 40 -2.12 -8.53 3.53
N ALA A 41 -2.97 -7.51 3.47
CA ALA A 41 -3.03 -6.57 2.35
C ALA A 41 -1.71 -5.79 2.20
N PHE A 42 -1.16 -5.29 3.30
CA PHE A 42 0.13 -4.59 3.32
C PHE A 42 1.28 -5.46 2.80
N ILE A 43 1.42 -6.69 3.30
CA ILE A 43 2.47 -7.62 2.88
C ILE A 43 2.31 -8.02 1.42
N SER A 44 1.07 -8.30 0.99
CA SER A 44 0.78 -8.64 -0.41
C SER A 44 1.20 -7.51 -1.36
N ASN A 45 0.91 -6.27 -0.98
CA ASN A 45 1.24 -5.10 -1.78
C ASN A 45 2.74 -4.76 -1.73
N GLY A 46 3.37 -4.80 -0.55
CA GLY A 46 4.80 -4.55 -0.39
C GLY A 46 5.69 -5.61 -1.05
N GLY A 47 5.29 -6.90 -0.98
CA GLY A 47 6.02 -7.99 -1.63
C GLY A 47 6.02 -7.90 -3.16
N SER A 48 4.92 -7.42 -3.74
CA SER A 48 4.80 -7.18 -5.18
C SER A 48 5.76 -6.09 -5.66
N ILE A 49 6.01 -5.07 -4.84
CA ILE A 49 6.93 -3.96 -5.14
C ILE A 49 8.38 -4.39 -5.04
N HIS A 50 8.76 -5.14 -4.00
CA HIS A 50 10.12 -5.67 -3.87
C HIS A 50 10.49 -6.55 -5.08
N HIS A 51 9.56 -7.38 -5.53
CA HIS A 51 9.75 -8.18 -6.75
C HIS A 51 9.90 -7.27 -7.99
N MET A 52 9.12 -6.19 -8.10
CA MET A 52 9.21 -5.23 -9.20
C MET A 52 10.55 -4.48 -9.24
N VAL A 53 11.06 -3.99 -8.10
CA VAL A 53 12.37 -3.32 -8.01
C VAL A 53 13.50 -4.27 -8.44
N HIS A 54 13.45 -5.51 -7.98
CA HIS A 54 14.42 -6.53 -8.36
C HIS A 54 14.36 -6.84 -9.87
N THR A 55 13.16 -6.89 -10.47
CA THR A 55 13.01 -7.06 -11.94
C THR A 55 13.46 -5.83 -12.75
N GLN A 56 13.40 -4.62 -12.20
CA GLN A 56 13.92 -3.41 -12.85
C GLN A 56 15.45 -3.36 -12.87
N GLN A 57 16.11 -3.76 -11.77
CA GLN A 57 17.58 -3.75 -11.70
C GLN A 57 18.26 -4.78 -12.62
N LEU A 58 17.54 -5.81 -13.08
CA LEU A 58 18.08 -6.86 -13.95
C LEU A 58 18.11 -6.54 -15.44
N HIS A 59 17.73 -5.33 -15.89
CA HIS A 59 17.71 -4.94 -17.32
C HIS A 59 19.10 -4.82 -18.00
N GLY A 60 20.16 -5.37 -17.38
CA GLY A 60 21.47 -5.61 -17.99
C GLY A 60 21.67 -7.01 -18.60
N HIS A 61 20.82 -8.00 -18.33
CA HIS A 61 20.89 -9.33 -18.93
C HIS A 61 19.49 -9.88 -19.26
N ILE A 62 19.35 -10.43 -20.46
CA ILE A 62 18.16 -11.04 -21.08
C ILE A 62 17.27 -11.77 -20.04
N LEU A 63 15.99 -11.39 -19.94
CA LEU A 63 14.98 -12.10 -19.15
C LEU A 63 14.13 -12.99 -20.05
N GLU A 64 14.25 -14.31 -19.89
CA GLU A 64 13.18 -15.24 -20.25
C GLU A 64 12.07 -15.17 -19.18
N PRO A 65 10.78 -15.19 -19.57
CA PRO A 65 9.69 -15.23 -18.59
C PRO A 65 9.60 -16.61 -17.94
N ARG A 66 9.89 -16.70 -16.64
CA ARG A 66 9.60 -17.90 -15.85
C ARG A 66 8.08 -18.06 -15.76
N ARG A 67 7.55 -19.24 -16.11
CA ARG A 67 6.12 -19.58 -16.03
C ARG A 67 5.54 -19.23 -14.66
N SER A 68 4.43 -18.48 -14.69
CA SER A 68 3.55 -18.14 -13.58
C SER A 68 2.97 -19.40 -12.92
N GLN A 69 2.87 -19.38 -11.59
CA GLN A 69 2.22 -20.45 -10.84
C GLN A 69 0.71 -20.19 -10.79
N PRO A 70 -0.16 -21.21 -10.89
CA PRO A 70 -1.61 -21.05 -11.00
C PRO A 70 -2.32 -20.50 -9.75
N GLY A 71 -1.58 -20.05 -8.72
CA GLY A 71 -2.10 -19.37 -7.52
C GLY A 71 -2.03 -17.84 -7.56
N GLU A 72 -1.39 -17.24 -8.58
CA GLU A 72 -1.23 -15.76 -8.72
C GLU A 72 -2.48 -15.02 -9.22
N LEU A 73 -3.58 -15.74 -9.50
CA LEU A 73 -4.79 -15.17 -10.11
C LEU A 73 -5.71 -14.41 -9.13
N LEU A 74 -5.39 -14.36 -7.83
CA LEU A 74 -6.26 -13.76 -6.80
C LEU A 74 -5.83 -12.36 -6.30
N THR A 75 -4.78 -11.77 -6.87
CA THR A 75 -4.38 -10.38 -6.58
C THR A 75 -4.41 -9.53 -7.85
N ALA A 76 -5.60 -9.35 -8.41
CA ALA A 76 -5.84 -8.47 -9.56
C ALA A 76 -5.37 -7.01 -9.31
N GLY A 77 -5.27 -6.57 -8.05
CA GLY A 77 -4.80 -5.23 -7.68
C GLY A 77 -3.27 -5.04 -7.71
N SER A 78 -2.46 -6.10 -7.51
CA SER A 78 -1.00 -5.96 -7.41
C SER A 78 -0.23 -6.28 -8.70
N LEU A 79 -0.86 -6.98 -9.64
CA LEU A 79 -0.29 -7.26 -10.97
C LEU A 79 -0.36 -6.05 -11.91
N GLY A 80 -1.33 -5.16 -11.71
CA GLY A 80 -1.53 -3.94 -12.52
C GLY A 80 -0.29 -3.03 -12.52
N PRO A 81 0.23 -2.61 -11.35
CA PRO A 81 1.42 -1.76 -11.27
C PRO A 81 2.65 -2.36 -11.97
N MET A 82 2.87 -3.68 -11.87
CA MET A 82 4.04 -4.34 -12.46
C MET A 82 3.98 -4.39 -13.99
N LEU A 83 2.83 -4.74 -14.56
CA LEU A 83 2.62 -4.74 -16.02
C LEU A 83 2.66 -3.31 -16.57
N PHE A 84 2.11 -2.36 -15.83
CA PHE A 84 2.15 -0.94 -16.17
C PHE A 84 3.59 -0.41 -16.17
N MET A 85 4.39 -0.75 -15.16
CA MET A 85 5.80 -0.35 -15.05
C MET A 85 6.64 -0.85 -16.25
N GLY A 86 6.46 -2.11 -16.64
CA GLY A 86 7.15 -2.70 -17.78
C GLY A 86 6.81 -1.99 -19.10
N ARG A 87 5.54 -1.62 -19.30
CA ARG A 87 5.09 -0.83 -20.45
C ARG A 87 5.61 0.60 -20.41
N LEU A 88 5.59 1.24 -19.24
CA LEU A 88 6.07 2.60 -19.04
C LEU A 88 7.57 2.71 -19.32
N GLN A 89 8.38 1.77 -18.83
CA GLN A 89 9.82 1.73 -19.10
C GLN A 89 10.10 1.63 -20.61
N SER A 90 9.34 0.79 -21.31
CA SER A 90 9.46 0.64 -22.77
C SER A 90 9.12 1.95 -23.51
N LEU A 91 8.08 2.67 -23.08
CA LEU A 91 7.67 3.93 -23.71
C LEU A 91 8.67 5.06 -23.44
N LEU A 92 9.16 5.16 -22.20
CA LEU A 92 10.11 6.20 -21.80
C LEU A 92 11.51 5.98 -22.40
N SER A 93 11.93 4.71 -22.55
CA SER A 93 13.19 4.36 -23.23
C SER A 93 13.21 4.82 -24.69
N GLN A 94 12.05 4.85 -25.35
CA GLN A 94 11.91 5.27 -26.74
C GLN A 94 12.00 6.80 -26.94
N GLN A 95 11.75 7.58 -25.88
CA GLN A 95 11.63 9.06 -25.95
C GLN A 95 12.80 9.82 -25.30
N GLN A 96 13.39 9.34 -24.20
CA GLN A 96 14.27 10.16 -23.33
C GLN A 96 15.65 9.55 -23.01
N GLY A 97 15.97 8.37 -23.53
CA GLY A 97 17.25 7.67 -23.29
C GLY A 97 17.30 6.87 -21.99
N LYS A 98 18.16 5.84 -21.94
CA LYS A 98 18.14 4.77 -20.91
C LYS A 98 18.27 5.28 -19.45
N ILE A 99 19.15 6.25 -19.19
CA ILE A 99 19.43 6.72 -17.82
C ILE A 99 18.27 7.59 -17.29
N LYS A 100 17.70 8.45 -18.13
CA LYS A 100 16.52 9.26 -17.77
C LYS A 100 15.28 8.39 -17.57
N ALA A 101 15.08 7.39 -18.44
CA ALA A 101 13.97 6.44 -18.30
C ALA A 101 14.02 5.70 -16.96
N SER A 102 15.22 5.30 -16.50
CA SER A 102 15.40 4.67 -15.18
C SER A 102 15.00 5.59 -14.03
N THR A 103 15.40 6.87 -14.07
CA THR A 103 15.09 7.82 -12.99
C THR A 103 13.60 8.20 -12.96
N LEU A 104 13.00 8.36 -14.14
CA LEU A 104 11.56 8.59 -14.29
C LEU A 104 10.76 7.41 -13.77
N SER A 105 11.18 6.19 -14.12
CA SER A 105 10.59 4.95 -13.64
C SER A 105 10.64 4.88 -12.12
N LEU A 106 11.82 5.06 -11.51
CA LEU A 106 11.97 5.10 -10.05
C LEU A 106 11.01 6.11 -9.40
N SER A 107 10.90 7.32 -9.98
CA SER A 107 10.03 8.37 -9.42
C SER A 107 8.54 8.05 -9.57
N VAL A 108 8.12 7.42 -10.68
CA VAL A 108 6.75 6.92 -10.85
C VAL A 108 6.46 5.79 -9.88
N LEU A 109 7.42 4.91 -9.63
CA LEU A 109 7.26 3.82 -8.68
C LEU A 109 6.97 4.35 -7.27
N VAL A 110 7.79 5.27 -6.79
CA VAL A 110 7.61 5.91 -5.48
C VAL A 110 6.27 6.62 -5.40
N ALA A 111 5.86 7.34 -6.46
CA ALA A 111 4.56 7.99 -6.51
C ALA A 111 3.39 6.99 -6.42
N ILE A 112 3.45 5.89 -7.20
CA ILE A 112 2.44 4.83 -7.15
C ILE A 112 2.40 4.16 -5.78
N GLU A 113 3.54 3.93 -5.13
CA GLU A 113 3.61 3.36 -3.79
C GLU A 113 2.89 4.22 -2.76
N MET A 114 3.08 5.54 -2.82
CA MET A 114 2.37 6.49 -1.98
C MET A 114 0.85 6.42 -2.21
N PHE A 115 0.40 6.35 -3.45
CA PHE A 115 -1.03 6.21 -3.76
C PHE A 115 -1.60 4.84 -3.36
N ASN A 116 -0.82 3.77 -3.50
CA ASN A 116 -1.21 2.44 -3.07
C ASN A 116 -1.39 2.37 -1.54
N SER A 117 -0.56 3.09 -0.77
CA SER A 117 -0.72 3.18 0.68
C SER A 117 -2.07 3.82 1.08
N LEU A 118 -2.55 4.79 0.30
CA LEU A 118 -3.89 5.36 0.45
C LEU A 118 -4.99 4.36 0.06
N ASN A 119 -4.74 3.54 -0.97
CA ASN A 119 -5.68 2.52 -1.42
C ASN A 119 -5.88 1.41 -0.36
N VAL A 120 -4.79 0.99 0.31
CA VAL A 120 -4.80 0.03 1.44
C VAL A 120 -5.55 0.58 2.65
N LEU A 121 -5.41 1.87 2.96
CA LEU A 121 -6.16 2.46 4.07
C LEU A 121 -7.67 2.58 3.75
N SER A 122 -8.01 2.81 2.48
CA SER A 122 -9.39 2.92 2.00
C SER A 122 -10.04 1.57 1.65
N GLU A 123 -9.51 0.44 2.12
CA GLU A 123 -10.08 -0.90 1.87
C GLU A 123 -11.53 -1.04 2.41
N ASP A 124 -11.87 -0.29 3.45
CA ASP A 124 -13.21 -0.26 4.06
C ASP A 124 -14.16 0.82 3.47
N GLY A 125 -13.73 1.62 2.46
CA GLY A 125 -14.51 2.76 1.93
C GLY A 125 -14.04 3.30 0.57
N SER A 126 -14.54 4.47 0.16
CA SER A 126 -14.08 5.19 -1.05
C SER A 126 -13.07 6.26 -0.62
N LEU A 127 -12.06 6.55 -1.44
CA LEU A 127 -11.10 7.64 -1.18
C LEU A 127 -11.79 9.01 -1.01
N VAL A 128 -13.00 9.15 -1.57
CA VAL A 128 -13.84 10.35 -1.48
C VAL A 128 -14.59 10.43 -0.14
N THR A 129 -14.91 9.29 0.48
CA THR A 129 -15.63 9.23 1.77
C THR A 129 -14.68 9.16 2.96
N MET A 130 -13.48 8.61 2.78
CA MET A 130 -12.40 8.60 3.77
C MET A 130 -11.19 9.36 3.24
N PRO A 131 -11.15 10.69 3.41
CA PRO A 131 -10.05 11.48 2.91
C PRO A 131 -8.74 11.19 3.65
N PRO A 132 -7.57 11.44 3.03
CA PRO A 132 -6.25 11.09 3.56
C PRO A 132 -5.90 11.78 4.90
N TRP A 133 -6.59 12.86 5.26
CA TRP A 133 -6.38 13.60 6.52
C TRP A 133 -6.91 12.89 7.78
N VAL A 134 -7.63 11.77 7.64
CA VAL A 134 -8.14 11.00 8.78
C VAL A 134 -7.00 10.32 9.56
N ASN A 135 -5.88 10.03 8.90
CA ASN A 135 -4.70 9.43 9.54
C ASN A 135 -3.44 10.31 9.35
N PRO A 136 -3.14 11.21 10.31
CA PRO A 136 -1.99 12.11 10.19
C PRO A 136 -0.65 11.37 10.22
N TRP A 137 -0.56 10.19 10.85
CA TRP A 137 0.66 9.37 10.86
C TRP A 137 0.97 8.79 9.49
N LEU A 138 -0.05 8.37 8.73
CA LEU A 138 0.14 7.92 7.35
C LEU A 138 0.64 9.07 6.47
N LEU A 139 0.02 10.24 6.60
CA LEU A 139 0.42 11.42 5.84
C LEU A 139 1.86 11.85 6.18
N LEU A 140 2.27 11.73 7.44
CA LEU A 140 3.65 11.99 7.85
C LEU A 140 4.62 11.00 7.20
N ALA A 141 4.30 9.69 7.21
CA ALA A 141 5.14 8.68 6.56
C ALA A 141 5.27 8.92 5.04
N MET A 142 4.17 9.30 4.39
CA MET A 142 4.14 9.72 3.00
C MET A 142 5.03 10.96 2.76
N ALA A 143 4.90 11.99 3.59
CA ALA A 143 5.69 13.22 3.47
C ALA A 143 7.19 12.96 3.66
N VAL A 144 7.56 12.09 4.60
CA VAL A 144 8.96 11.67 4.82
C VAL A 144 9.49 10.89 3.63
N SER A 145 8.71 9.96 3.08
CA SER A 145 9.08 9.18 1.88
C SER A 145 9.33 10.10 0.69
N PHE A 146 8.41 11.02 0.41
CA PHE A 146 8.58 11.98 -0.67
C PHE A 146 9.77 12.90 -0.41
N GLY A 147 9.91 13.45 0.80
CA GLY A 147 11.04 14.29 1.18
C GLY A 147 12.38 13.61 0.94
N LEU A 148 12.50 12.34 1.32
CA LEU A 148 13.71 11.55 1.06
C LEU A 148 13.97 11.34 -0.43
N HIS A 149 12.92 11.13 -1.23
CA HIS A 149 13.03 11.02 -2.68
C HIS A 149 13.56 12.31 -3.34
N PHE A 150 13.12 13.48 -2.87
CA PHE A 150 13.68 14.77 -3.31
C PHE A 150 15.15 14.92 -2.90
N VAL A 151 15.49 14.52 -1.68
CA VAL A 151 16.88 14.56 -1.20
C VAL A 151 17.77 13.70 -2.10
N ILE A 152 17.33 12.49 -2.46
CA ILE A 152 18.07 11.60 -3.34
C ILE A 152 18.25 12.21 -4.75
N LEU A 153 17.23 12.87 -5.31
CA LEU A 153 17.29 13.46 -6.66
C LEU A 153 18.10 14.76 -6.76
N TYR A 154 18.05 15.62 -5.74
CA TYR A 154 18.64 16.96 -5.81
C TYR A 154 19.97 17.10 -5.06
N VAL A 155 20.32 16.16 -4.18
CA VAL A 155 21.65 16.14 -3.55
C VAL A 155 22.63 15.44 -4.47
N PRO A 156 23.64 16.14 -5.01
CA PRO A 156 24.53 15.60 -6.06
C PRO A 156 25.33 14.38 -5.59
N PHE A 157 25.69 14.32 -4.31
CA PHE A 157 26.37 13.15 -3.73
C PHE A 157 25.51 11.89 -3.81
N LEU A 158 24.23 11.97 -3.41
CA LEU A 158 23.30 10.84 -3.47
C LEU A 158 22.95 10.51 -4.93
N ALA A 159 22.70 11.53 -5.76
CA ALA A 159 22.40 11.32 -7.17
C ALA A 159 23.51 10.57 -7.91
N GLN A 160 24.77 10.83 -7.57
CA GLN A 160 25.92 10.12 -8.13
C GLN A 160 26.05 8.68 -7.62
N VAL A 161 25.75 8.43 -6.34
CA VAL A 161 25.74 7.07 -5.75
C VAL A 161 24.65 6.20 -6.38
N PHE A 162 23.47 6.77 -6.64
CA PHE A 162 22.33 6.05 -7.23
C PHE A 162 22.27 6.11 -8.76
N GLY A 163 23.16 6.87 -9.41
CA GLY A 163 23.21 7.00 -10.88
C GLY A 163 21.97 7.63 -11.50
N ILE A 164 21.34 8.57 -10.81
CA ILE A 164 20.06 9.21 -11.18
C ILE A 164 20.26 10.65 -11.66
N VAL A 165 19.36 11.10 -12.53
CA VAL A 165 19.40 12.45 -13.11
C VAL A 165 18.28 13.30 -12.50
N PRO A 166 18.54 14.56 -12.09
CA PRO A 166 17.50 15.42 -11.56
C PRO A 166 16.38 15.64 -12.59
N LEU A 167 15.12 15.54 -12.14
CA LEU A 167 13.95 15.73 -12.98
C LEU A 167 13.61 17.21 -13.14
N SER A 168 13.25 17.58 -14.37
CA SER A 168 12.61 18.85 -14.73
C SER A 168 11.11 18.85 -14.39
N LEU A 169 10.49 20.03 -14.39
CA LEU A 169 9.07 20.17 -14.09
C LEU A 169 8.16 19.42 -15.08
N ASN A 170 8.54 19.34 -16.37
CA ASN A 170 7.79 18.60 -17.38
C ASN A 170 7.79 17.10 -17.11
N GLU A 171 8.93 16.58 -16.64
CA GLU A 171 9.11 15.19 -16.25
C GLU A 171 8.31 14.87 -14.98
N TRP A 172 8.29 15.78 -14.00
CA TRP A 172 7.41 15.67 -12.83
C TRP A 172 5.92 15.66 -13.20
N LEU A 173 5.50 16.47 -14.17
CA LEU A 173 4.12 16.44 -14.66
C LEU A 173 3.80 15.09 -15.31
N LEU A 174 4.75 14.49 -16.04
CA LEU A 174 4.60 13.15 -16.60
C LEU A 174 4.45 12.11 -15.48
N VAL A 175 5.26 12.18 -14.42
CA VAL A 175 5.17 11.30 -13.24
C VAL A 175 3.77 11.37 -12.61
N LEU A 176 3.23 12.58 -12.45
CA LEU A 176 1.87 12.78 -11.93
C LEU A 176 0.80 12.26 -12.90
N ALA A 177 0.92 12.57 -14.19
CA ALA A 177 -0.03 12.14 -15.20
C ALA A 177 -0.10 10.60 -15.35
N VAL A 178 1.03 9.92 -15.13
CA VAL A 178 1.16 8.46 -15.21
C VAL A 178 0.65 7.77 -13.95
N SER A 179 0.76 8.39 -12.77
CA SER A 179 0.29 7.83 -11.52
C SER A 179 -1.21 8.07 -11.26
N LEU A 180 -1.79 9.14 -11.81
CA LEU A 180 -3.22 9.45 -11.68
C LEU A 180 -4.18 8.33 -12.17
N PRO A 181 -3.96 7.68 -13.33
CA PRO A 181 -4.79 6.57 -13.78
C PRO A 181 -4.83 5.39 -12.82
N VAL A 182 -3.74 5.14 -12.07
CA VAL A 182 -3.68 4.05 -11.11
C VAL A 182 -4.71 4.25 -9.99
N ILE A 183 -4.82 5.48 -9.48
CA ILE A 183 -5.83 5.87 -8.48
C ILE A 183 -7.25 5.70 -9.05
N LEU A 184 -7.44 6.13 -10.30
CA LEU A 184 -8.74 6.10 -10.96
C LEU A 184 -9.23 4.66 -11.20
N ILE A 185 -8.34 3.77 -11.65
CA ILE A 185 -8.65 2.35 -11.88
C ILE A 185 -9.03 1.68 -10.55
N ASP A 186 -8.27 1.92 -9.48
CA ASP A 186 -8.59 1.36 -8.17
C ASP A 186 -9.94 1.84 -7.63
N GLU A 187 -10.28 3.12 -7.82
CA GLU A 187 -11.55 3.69 -7.40
C GLU A 187 -12.73 3.14 -8.24
N VAL A 188 -12.53 2.98 -9.55
CA VAL A 188 -13.54 2.39 -10.46
C VAL A 188 -13.79 0.92 -10.14
N LEU A 189 -12.75 0.13 -9.88
CA LEU A 189 -12.90 -1.27 -9.48
C LEU A 189 -13.63 -1.40 -8.13
N LYS A 190 -13.33 -0.51 -7.17
CA LYS A 190 -14.09 -0.43 -5.91
C LYS A 190 -15.54 0.00 -6.14
N PHE A 191 -15.80 0.89 -7.08
CA PHE A 191 -17.14 1.34 -7.43
C PHE A 191 -17.94 0.20 -8.07
N GLU A 192 -17.43 -0.47 -9.10
CA GLU A 192 -18.08 -1.60 -9.78
C GLU A 192 -18.29 -2.81 -8.86
N GLY A 193 -17.35 -3.07 -7.94
CA GLY A 193 -17.51 -4.08 -6.89
C GLY A 193 -18.74 -3.81 -6.01
N ARG A 194 -19.07 -2.54 -5.74
CA ARG A 194 -20.29 -2.16 -5.00
C ARG A 194 -21.56 -2.29 -5.85
N PHE A 195 -21.48 -2.06 -7.16
CA PHE A 195 -22.63 -2.26 -8.05
C PHE A 195 -22.94 -3.73 -8.33
N THR A 196 -21.92 -4.59 -8.37
CA THR A 196 -22.08 -6.03 -8.67
C THR A 196 -22.26 -6.88 -7.42
N SER A 197 -21.67 -6.50 -6.28
CA SER A 197 -21.80 -7.26 -5.02
C SER A 197 -22.83 -6.66 -4.08
N GLY A 198 -24.09 -7.06 -4.29
CA GLY A 198 -25.06 -7.23 -3.21
C GLY A 198 -24.82 -8.51 -2.38
N TYR A 199 -23.64 -9.13 -2.42
CA TYR A 199 -23.37 -10.38 -1.70
C TYR A 199 -22.06 -10.31 -0.89
N ARG A 200 -22.23 -10.53 0.42
CA ARG A 200 -21.23 -10.52 1.52
C ARG A 200 -20.84 -9.16 2.09
N TYR A 201 -21.86 -8.40 2.46
CA TYR A 201 -21.79 -7.66 3.72
C TYR A 201 -21.70 -8.70 4.85
N SER A 202 -20.53 -8.88 5.46
CA SER A 202 -20.48 -9.48 6.79
C SER A 202 -21.07 -8.43 7.74
N PRO A 203 -22.17 -8.73 8.46
CA PRO A 203 -22.82 -7.73 9.30
C PRO A 203 -21.84 -7.27 10.37
N ARG A 204 -21.37 -6.01 10.27
CA ARG A 204 -20.78 -5.32 11.41
C ARG A 204 -21.92 -5.12 12.41
N ILE A 205 -21.86 -5.85 13.52
CA ILE A 205 -22.66 -5.53 14.70
C ILE A 205 -22.28 -4.07 15.06
N PRO A 206 -23.25 -3.15 15.16
CA PRO A 206 -22.96 -1.77 15.53
C PRO A 206 -22.22 -1.76 16.87
N SER A 207 -21.06 -1.11 16.92
CA SER A 207 -20.44 -0.73 18.18
C SER A 207 -21.44 0.18 18.88
N ALA A 208 -22.18 -0.38 19.83
CA ALA A 208 -22.97 0.39 20.76
C ALA A 208 -21.98 1.22 21.59
N LYS A 209 -21.78 2.48 21.19
CA LYS A 209 -21.36 3.52 22.11
C LYS A 209 -22.46 3.67 23.16
N GLN A 210 -22.45 2.80 24.16
CA GLN A 210 -23.24 3.01 25.36
C GLN A 210 -22.45 3.93 26.28
N LYS A 211 -22.74 5.22 26.09
CA LYS A 211 -22.42 6.29 27.03
C LYS A 211 -23.29 6.06 28.28
N ALA A 212 -22.66 5.84 29.43
CA ALA A 212 -23.24 5.87 30.78
C ALA A 212 -22.01 6.06 31.70
N GLU A 213 -21.78 7.17 32.39
CA GLU A 213 -22.57 7.73 33.50
C GLU A 213 -23.01 6.68 34.53
#